data_AF-A0A7V4Z037-F1
#
_entry.id   AF-A0A7V4Z037-F1
#
_cell.length_a   1.000
_cell.length_b   1.000
_cell.length_c   1.000
_cell.angle_alpha   90.00
_cell.angle_beta   90.00
_cell.angle_gamma   90.00
#
_symmetry.space_group_name_H-M   'P 1'
#
loop_
_entity.id
_entity.type
_entity.pdbx_description
1 polymer ?
#
loop_
_entity_poly.entity_id
_entity_poly.type
_entity_poly.pdbx_seq_one_letter_code
_entity_poly.pdbx_strand_id
1 'polypeptide(L)'
;MSIFDRLFGSGKNSSPPDIPFGRYTDAYKTEIQQRAFDRSLELFDEGKHLEAYRDFMTYLKDSQVDNIEWREENGVLHFEFWQGSQRIVGSATNEKVKAESKIAFADDLNVGFLRRLMEANFNLKFSRFALAPDNALAILFDTHVT
;
A
#
# COMPACT_ATOMS: atom_id res chain seq x y z
N MET A 1 -35.64 12.13 35.61
CA MET A 1 -34.96 11.64 34.40
C MET A 1 -34.12 12.79 33.87
N SER A 2 -32.80 12.74 34.11
CA SER A 2 -31.90 13.90 34.00
C SER A 2 -31.48 14.16 32.55
N ILE A 3 -31.31 15.44 32.19
CA ILE A 3 -30.85 15.89 30.86
C ILE A 3 -29.45 15.33 30.54
N PHE A 4 -28.65 15.06 31.58
CA PHE A 4 -27.32 14.47 31.47
C PHE A 4 -27.32 13.02 30.93
N ASP A 5 -28.33 12.21 31.26
CA ASP A 5 -28.43 10.83 30.75
C ASP A 5 -28.74 10.77 29.25
N ARG A 6 -29.37 11.84 28.72
CA ARG A 6 -29.65 11.98 27.27
C ARG A 6 -28.44 12.45 26.48
N LEU A 7 -27.52 13.19 27.10
CA LEU A 7 -26.31 13.70 26.46
C LEU A 7 -25.13 12.71 26.51
N PHE A 8 -25.06 11.88 27.55
CA PHE A 8 -23.98 10.91 27.75
C PHE A 8 -24.49 9.46 27.80
N GLY A 9 -25.60 9.19 27.11
CA GLY A 9 -26.21 7.88 27.05
C GLY A 9 -25.17 6.80 26.74
N SER A 10 -25.15 5.76 27.57
CA SER A 10 -24.37 4.54 27.40
C SER A 10 -24.78 3.85 26.09
N GLY A 11 -24.23 4.33 24.97
CA GLY A 11 -24.18 3.57 23.75
C GLY A 11 -23.38 2.31 24.03
N LYS A 12 -23.85 1.15 23.54
CA LYS A 12 -23.07 -0.08 23.58
C LYS A 12 -21.68 0.24 23.04
N ASN A 13 -20.66 0.12 23.87
CA ASN A 13 -19.26 0.21 23.44
C ASN A 13 -19.03 -0.95 22.49
N SER A 14 -19.23 -0.73 21.19
CA SER A 14 -18.72 -1.64 20.18
C SER A 14 -17.21 -1.63 20.33
N SER A 15 -16.62 -2.81 20.57
CA SER A 15 -15.17 -2.94 20.55
C SER A 15 -14.66 -2.32 19.25
N PRO A 16 -13.65 -1.43 19.30
CA PRO A 16 -13.06 -0.93 18.08
C PRO A 16 -12.59 -2.13 17.25
N PRO A 17 -12.77 -2.10 15.92
CA PRO A 17 -12.30 -3.19 15.07
C PRO A 17 -10.78 -3.31 15.24
N ASP A 18 -10.30 -4.56 15.23
CA ASP A 18 -8.88 -4.90 15.38
C ASP A 18 -8.11 -4.65 14.09
N ILE A 19 -8.18 -3.40 13.61
CA ILE A 19 -7.53 -2.95 12.39
C ILE A 19 -6.83 -1.62 12.71
N PRO A 20 -5.50 -1.52 12.54
CA PRO A 20 -4.78 -0.29 12.77
C PRO A 20 -5.19 0.75 11.72
N PHE A 21 -5.95 1.77 12.15
CA PHE A 21 -6.25 2.92 11.33
C PHE A 21 -5.08 3.91 11.31
N GLY A 22 -4.84 4.53 10.16
CA GLY A 22 -3.83 5.56 9.99
C GLY A 22 -2.63 5.09 9.17
N ARG A 23 -1.55 5.89 9.19
CA ARG A 23 -0.30 5.53 8.52
C ARG A 23 0.44 4.55 9.43
N TYR A 24 0.50 3.28 9.04
CA TYR A 24 1.43 2.35 9.64
C TYR A 24 2.83 2.97 9.62
N THR A 25 3.39 3.19 10.80
CA THR A 25 4.68 3.83 11.00
C THR A 25 5.56 2.82 11.69
N ASP A 26 6.35 2.08 10.91
CA ASP A 26 7.43 1.28 11.44
C ASP A 26 8.63 2.19 11.73
N ALA A 27 8.59 2.86 12.88
CA ALA A 27 9.68 3.74 13.32
C ALA A 27 10.92 2.94 13.76
N TYR A 28 10.79 1.64 14.03
CA TYR A 28 11.82 0.83 14.69
C TYR A 28 12.27 -0.33 13.80
N LYS A 29 13.12 -0.01 12.84
CA LYS A 29 13.77 -1.00 11.97
C LYS A 29 14.91 -1.70 12.70
N THR A 30 14.92 -3.03 12.61
CA THR A 30 16.03 -3.87 13.08
C THR A 30 17.29 -3.63 12.23
N GLU A 31 18.47 -4.00 12.76
CA GLU A 31 19.71 -3.95 11.99
C GLU A 31 19.64 -4.78 10.69
N ILE A 32 18.93 -5.92 10.72
CA ILE A 32 18.75 -6.78 9.56
C ILE A 32 17.94 -6.06 8.47
N GLN A 33 16.85 -5.38 8.85
CA GLN A 33 16.05 -4.59 7.91
C GLN A 33 16.86 -3.42 7.35
N GLN A 34 17.63 -2.70 8.17
CA GLN A 34 18.46 -1.60 7.69
C GLN A 34 19.52 -2.08 6.69
N ARG A 35 20.23 -3.18 6.99
CA ARG A 35 21.18 -3.78 6.04
C ARG A 35 20.50 -4.27 4.76
N ALA A 36 19.26 -4.77 4.85
CA ALA A 36 18.49 -5.14 3.67
C ALA A 36 18.15 -3.92 2.81
N PHE A 37 17.84 -2.78 3.42
CA PHE A 37 17.64 -1.54 2.67
C PHE A 37 18.91 -1.08 1.97
N ASP A 38 20.05 -1.06 2.66
CA ASP A 38 21.34 -0.68 2.06
C ASP A 38 21.69 -1.61 0.89
N ARG A 39 21.59 -2.92 1.09
CA ARG A 39 21.85 -3.93 0.06
C ARG A 39 20.87 -3.81 -1.11
N SER A 40 19.60 -3.47 -0.85
CA SER A 40 18.64 -3.20 -1.90
C SER A 40 19.07 -2.05 -2.81
N LEU A 41 19.67 -1.00 -2.27
CA LEU A 41 20.15 0.12 -3.08
C LEU A 41 21.37 -0.29 -3.92
N GLU A 42 22.34 -0.97 -3.31
CA GLU A 42 23.53 -1.48 -4.00
C GLU A 42 23.15 -2.40 -5.16
N LEU A 43 22.27 -3.38 -4.91
CA LEU A 43 21.79 -4.31 -5.94
C LEU A 43 21.04 -3.59 -7.07
N PHE A 44 20.30 -2.54 -6.74
CA PHE A 44 19.57 -1.76 -7.73
C PHE A 44 20.56 -1.04 -8.67
N ASP A 45 21.59 -0.40 -8.11
CA ASP A 45 22.65 0.27 -8.88
C ASP A 45 23.49 -0.71 -9.71
N GLU A 46 23.65 -1.95 -9.25
CA GLU A 46 24.32 -3.04 -9.98
C GLU A 46 23.47 -3.66 -11.11
N GLY A 47 22.22 -3.24 -11.29
CA GLY A 47 21.32 -3.81 -12.29
C GLY A 47 20.61 -5.10 -11.86
N LYS A 48 20.79 -5.54 -10.60
CA LYS A 48 20.19 -6.74 -10.03
C LYS A 48 18.82 -6.42 -9.41
N HIS A 49 17.92 -5.86 -10.23
CA HIS A 49 16.69 -5.24 -9.73
C HIS A 49 15.76 -6.21 -9.01
N LEU A 50 15.61 -7.46 -9.50
CA LEU A 50 14.75 -8.44 -8.82
C LEU A 50 15.23 -8.75 -7.40
N GLU A 51 16.55 -8.87 -7.22
CA GLU A 51 17.18 -9.10 -5.92
C GLU A 51 17.06 -7.84 -5.03
N ALA A 52 17.23 -6.66 -5.62
CA ALA A 52 16.99 -5.39 -4.93
C ALA A 52 15.57 -5.31 -4.38
N TYR A 53 14.54 -5.63 -5.19
CA TYR A 53 13.16 -5.60 -4.73
C TYR A 53 12.89 -6.60 -3.60
N ARG A 54 13.49 -7.80 -3.66
CA ARG A 54 13.38 -8.80 -2.58
C ARG A 54 13.94 -8.27 -1.26
N ASP A 55 15.08 -7.60 -1.30
CA ASP A 55 15.67 -6.98 -0.12
C ASP A 55 14.85 -5.80 0.41
N PHE A 56 14.27 -5.03 -0.49
CA PHE A 56 13.32 -3.98 -0.11
C PHE A 56 12.08 -4.57 0.58
N MET A 57 11.54 -5.70 0.13
CA MET A 57 10.45 -6.39 0.84
C MET A 57 10.88 -6.84 2.24
N THR A 58 12.13 -7.30 2.38
CA THR A 58 12.70 -7.67 3.69
C THR A 58 12.78 -6.45 4.62
N TYR A 59 13.16 -5.28 4.11
CA TYR A 59 13.13 -4.03 4.85
C TYR A 59 11.71 -3.64 5.29
N LEU A 60 10.70 -3.85 4.43
CA LEU A 60 9.31 -3.55 4.74
C LEU A 60 8.66 -4.53 5.71
N LYS A 61 9.21 -5.74 5.86
CA LYS A 61 8.62 -6.80 6.68
C LYS A 61 8.68 -6.49 8.17
N ASP A 62 7.51 -6.48 8.78
CA ASP A 62 7.32 -6.48 10.23
C ASP A 62 6.89 -7.87 10.68
N SER A 63 7.80 -8.55 11.37
CA SER A 63 7.60 -9.90 11.89
C SER A 63 6.52 -10.00 12.98
N GLN A 64 6.14 -8.90 13.64
CA GLN A 64 5.15 -8.93 14.72
C GLN A 64 3.72 -9.02 14.19
N VAL A 65 3.47 -8.41 13.03
CA VAL A 65 2.14 -8.32 12.41
C VAL A 65 2.05 -9.07 11.08
N ASP A 66 3.16 -9.63 10.60
CA ASP A 66 3.31 -10.33 9.32
C ASP A 66 2.64 -9.56 8.17
N ASN A 67 3.00 -8.28 8.05
CA ASN A 67 2.33 -7.33 7.17
C ASN A 67 2.53 -7.59 5.68
N ILE A 68 3.43 -8.49 5.29
CA ILE A 68 3.90 -8.64 3.91
C ILE A 68 4.19 -10.10 3.55
N GLU A 69 3.74 -10.46 2.36
CA GLU A 69 4.00 -11.74 1.71
C GLU A 69 4.55 -11.49 0.30
N TRP A 70 5.47 -12.33 -0.15
CA TRP A 70 5.93 -12.32 -1.53
C TRP A 70 6.33 -13.70 -2.01
N ARG A 71 6.28 -13.89 -3.32
CA ARG A 71 6.69 -15.11 -4.02
C ARG A 71 7.37 -14.76 -5.32
N GLU A 72 8.32 -15.59 -5.74
CA GLU A 72 8.95 -15.45 -7.04
C GLU A 72 8.61 -16.63 -7.93
N GLU A 73 8.07 -16.34 -9.10
CA GLU A 73 7.66 -17.32 -10.10
C GLU A 73 8.06 -16.81 -11.48
N ASN A 74 8.79 -17.61 -12.26
CA ASN A 74 9.17 -17.30 -13.66
C ASN A 74 9.84 -15.92 -13.86
N GLY A 75 10.69 -15.49 -12.90
CA GLY A 75 11.39 -14.20 -12.99
C GLY A 75 10.54 -12.99 -12.60
N VAL A 76 9.38 -13.22 -11.98
CA VAL A 76 8.49 -12.18 -11.48
C VAL A 76 8.36 -12.31 -9.96
N LEU A 77 8.65 -11.24 -9.24
CA LEU A 77 8.38 -11.10 -7.81
C LEU A 77 6.97 -10.57 -7.64
N HIS A 78 6.06 -11.40 -7.14
CA HIS A 78 4.72 -11.00 -6.72
C HIS A 78 4.73 -10.68 -5.23
N PHE A 79 4.16 -9.54 -4.85
CA PHE A 79 4.11 -9.12 -3.45
C PHE A 79 2.74 -8.58 -3.06
N GLU A 80 2.45 -8.70 -1.79
CA GLU A 80 1.28 -8.14 -1.14
C GLU A 80 1.66 -7.66 0.25
N PHE A 81 1.28 -6.43 0.62
CA PHE A 81 1.45 -5.97 1.98
C PHE A 81 0.39 -4.99 2.44
N TRP A 82 0.26 -4.89 3.76
CA TRP A 82 -0.61 -3.95 4.43
C TRP A 82 0.19 -2.72 4.88
N GLN A 83 -0.30 -1.54 4.50
CA GLN A 83 0.19 -0.26 4.99
C GLN A 83 -0.97 0.51 5.62
N GLY A 84 -1.12 0.36 6.94
CA GLY A 84 -2.27 0.87 7.66
C GLY A 84 -3.53 0.12 7.25
N SER A 85 -4.54 0.84 6.76
CA SER A 85 -5.78 0.26 6.26
C SER A 85 -5.75 -0.18 4.79
N GLN A 86 -4.62 0.02 4.10
CA GLN A 86 -4.52 -0.20 2.66
C GLN A 86 -3.77 -1.50 2.36
N ARG A 87 -4.37 -2.32 1.49
CA ARG A 87 -3.77 -3.52 0.91
C ARG A 87 -3.10 -3.14 -0.41
N ILE A 88 -1.78 -3.23 -0.45
CA ILE A 88 -0.97 -2.98 -1.63
C ILE A 88 -0.59 -4.31 -2.25
N VAL A 89 -0.94 -4.50 -3.51
CA VAL A 89 -0.58 -5.70 -4.29
C VAL A 89 0.22 -5.29 -5.50
N GLY A 90 1.20 -6.09 -5.90
CA GLY A 90 2.08 -5.72 -6.99
C GLY A 90 2.93 -6.84 -7.54
N SER A 91 3.73 -6.46 -8.54
CA SER A 91 4.68 -7.32 -9.21
C SER A 91 5.90 -6.54 -9.65
N ALA A 92 7.07 -7.17 -9.58
CA ALA A 92 8.32 -6.61 -10.08
C ALA A 92 9.10 -7.62 -10.94
N THR A 93 9.76 -7.12 -11.98
CA THR A 93 10.72 -7.83 -12.84
C THR A 93 12.01 -7.03 -12.89
N ASN A 94 12.99 -7.50 -13.67
CA ASN A 94 14.20 -6.71 -13.92
C ASN A 94 13.94 -5.44 -14.74
N GLU A 95 12.81 -5.29 -15.43
CA GLU A 95 12.54 -4.11 -16.25
C GLU A 95 11.49 -3.17 -15.68
N LYS A 96 10.62 -3.66 -14.79
CA LYS A 96 9.43 -2.93 -14.36
C LYS A 96 8.99 -3.34 -12.96
N VAL A 97 8.53 -2.35 -12.19
CA VAL A 97 7.73 -2.58 -10.97
C VAL A 97 6.36 -1.95 -11.12
N LYS A 98 5.33 -2.63 -10.61
CA LYS A 98 3.95 -2.16 -10.52
C LYS A 98 3.40 -2.48 -9.14
N ALA A 99 2.70 -1.53 -8.54
CA ALA A 99 1.93 -1.70 -7.32
C ALA A 99 0.55 -1.02 -7.45
N GLU A 100 -0.47 -1.59 -6.84
CA GLU A 100 -1.82 -1.03 -6.81
C GLU A 100 -2.48 -1.25 -5.45
N SER A 101 -3.35 -0.32 -5.07
CA SER A 101 -4.22 -0.45 -3.90
C SER A 101 -5.62 0.01 -4.26
N LYS A 102 -6.63 -0.79 -3.90
CA LYS A 102 -8.04 -0.41 -4.03
C LYS A 102 -8.40 0.47 -2.83
N ILE A 103 -8.84 1.71 -3.10
CA ILE A 103 -9.02 2.74 -2.06
C ILE A 103 -10.50 3.03 -1.76
N ALA A 104 -11.40 2.79 -2.71
CA ALA A 104 -12.83 2.98 -2.53
C ALA A 104 -13.64 2.19 -3.56
N PHE A 105 -14.86 1.82 -3.21
CA PHE A 105 -15.85 1.35 -4.18
C PHE A 105 -16.78 2.50 -4.56
N ALA A 106 -17.13 2.60 -5.83
CA ALA A 106 -18.06 3.59 -6.33
C ALA A 106 -19.33 2.91 -6.85
N ASP A 107 -20.48 3.28 -6.28
CA ASP A 107 -21.79 2.83 -6.77
C ASP A 107 -22.15 3.47 -8.11
N ASP A 108 -21.71 4.72 -8.32
CA ASP A 108 -21.89 5.48 -9.55
C ASP A 108 -20.64 6.31 -9.87
N LEU A 109 -20.26 6.31 -11.15
CA LEU A 109 -19.08 6.99 -11.68
C LEU A 109 -19.51 8.19 -12.51
N ASN A 110 -20.08 9.19 -11.85
CA ASN A 110 -20.53 10.40 -12.55
C ASN A 110 -19.34 11.17 -13.18
N VAL A 111 -19.63 11.88 -14.27
CA VAL A 111 -18.62 12.60 -15.07
C VAL A 111 -17.86 13.66 -14.25
N GLY A 112 -18.53 14.29 -13.28
CA GLY A 112 -17.91 15.29 -12.41
C GLY A 112 -16.83 14.68 -11.50
N PHE A 113 -17.11 13.51 -10.93
CA PHE A 113 -16.16 12.76 -10.11
C PHE A 113 -14.95 12.30 -10.92
N LEU A 114 -15.18 11.73 -12.11
CA LEU A 114 -14.11 11.28 -13.00
C LEU A 114 -13.19 12.43 -13.42
N ARG A 115 -13.75 13.62 -13.69
CA ARG A 115 -12.95 14.82 -14.00
C ARG A 115 -12.02 15.20 -12.84
N ARG A 116 -12.53 15.18 -11.60
CA ARG A 116 -11.73 15.47 -10.40
C ARG A 116 -10.59 14.46 -10.21
N LEU A 117 -10.83 13.18 -10.51
CA LEU A 117 -9.77 12.16 -10.47
C LEU A 117 -8.68 12.43 -11.51
N MET A 118 -9.06 12.82 -12.73
CA MET A 118 -8.09 13.21 -13.77
C MET A 118 -7.28 14.44 -13.37
N GLU A 119 -7.92 15.46 -12.80
CA GLU A 119 -7.23 16.65 -12.28
C GLU A 119 -6.27 16.30 -11.14
N ALA A 120 -6.68 15.40 -10.23
CA ALA A 120 -5.80 14.91 -9.17
C ALA A 120 -4.59 14.16 -9.72
N ASN A 121 -4.77 13.35 -10.77
CA ASN A 121 -3.68 12.64 -11.43
C ASN A 121 -2.62 13.59 -12.01
N PHE A 122 -3.00 14.79 -12.46
CA PHE A 122 -2.03 15.78 -12.94
C PHE A 122 -1.09 16.27 -11.83
N ASN A 123 -1.55 16.25 -10.58
CA ASN A 123 -0.76 16.68 -9.42
C ASN A 123 0.12 15.56 -8.84
N LEU A 124 -0.28 14.30 -9.03
CA LEU A 124 0.50 13.15 -8.58
C LEU A 124 1.71 12.92 -9.50
N LYS A 125 2.89 12.74 -8.90
CA LYS A 125 4.16 12.61 -9.65
C LYS A 125 4.55 11.17 -9.96
N PHE A 126 4.21 10.26 -9.05
CA PHE A 126 4.66 8.87 -9.11
C PHE A 126 3.50 7.89 -9.25
N SER A 127 2.29 8.30 -8.87
CA SER A 127 1.12 7.44 -8.87
C SER A 127 -0.04 8.09 -9.61
N ARG A 128 -1.07 7.30 -9.89
CA ARG A 128 -2.30 7.77 -10.51
C ARG A 128 -3.49 6.99 -9.99
N PHE A 129 -4.63 7.66 -9.87
CA PHE A 129 -5.92 7.02 -9.76
C PHE A 129 -6.29 6.33 -11.06
N ALA A 130 -6.86 5.14 -10.97
CA ALA A 130 -7.54 4.46 -12.07
C ALA A 130 -8.79 3.73 -11.57
N LEU A 131 -9.61 3.32 -12.52
CA LEU A 131 -10.76 2.48 -12.25
C LEU A 131 -10.37 1.02 -12.44
N ALA A 132 -10.63 0.21 -11.44
CA ALA A 132 -10.56 -1.24 -11.53
C ALA A 132 -11.87 -1.80 -12.16
N PRO A 133 -11.84 -3.01 -12.73
CA PRO A 133 -13.01 -3.60 -13.40
C PRO A 133 -14.25 -3.78 -12.53
N ASP A 134 -14.10 -3.80 -11.21
CA ASP A 134 -15.15 -3.98 -10.21
C ASP A 134 -15.73 -2.66 -9.68
N ASN A 135 -15.64 -1.58 -10.47
CA ASN A 135 -15.99 -0.21 -10.05
C ASN A 135 -15.26 0.26 -8.78
N ALA A 136 -14.13 -0.36 -8.45
CA ALA A 136 -13.26 0.13 -7.41
C ALA A 136 -12.35 1.22 -7.96
N LEU A 137 -12.26 2.32 -7.23
CA LEU A 137 -11.18 3.28 -7.39
C LEU A 137 -9.91 2.66 -6.85
N ALA A 138 -8.86 2.66 -7.67
CA ALA A 138 -7.53 2.20 -7.30
C ALA A 138 -6.52 3.33 -7.45
N ILE A 139 -5.44 3.27 -6.67
CA ILE A 139 -4.23 4.06 -6.90
C ILE A 139 -3.14 3.12 -7.37
N LEU A 140 -2.45 3.50 -8.45
CA LEU A 140 -1.44 2.69 -9.11
C LEU A 140 -0.11 3.44 -9.15
N PHE A 141 0.96 2.70 -8.92
CA PHE A 141 2.33 3.10 -9.18
C PHE A 141 2.92 2.10 -10.17
N ASP A 142 3.58 2.58 -11.21
CA ASP A 142 4.46 1.73 -12.00
C ASP A 142 5.56 2.55 -12.65
N THR A 143 6.74 1.94 -12.74
CA THR A 143 7.89 2.54 -13.39
C THR A 143 8.73 1.47 -14.07
N HIS A 144 9.41 1.87 -15.14
CA HIS A 144 10.47 1.09 -15.75
C HIS A 144 11.81 1.45 -15.11
N VAL A 145 12.78 0.55 -15.16
CA VAL A 145 14.12 0.76 -14.56
C VAL A 145 15.09 1.50 -15.51
N THR A 146 14.57 2.34 -16.41
CA THR A 146 15.37 3.13 -17.36
C THR A 146 16.34 4.08 -16.71
#